data_AF-A0A7Y2PF22-F1
#
_entry.id   AF-A0A7Y2PF22-F1
#
_cell.length_a   1.000
_cell.length_b   1.000
_cell.length_c   1.000
_cell.angle_alpha   90.00
_cell.angle_beta   90.00
_cell.angle_gamma   90.00
#
_symmetry.space_group_name_H-M   'P 1'
#
loop_
_entity.id
_entity.type
_entity.pdbx_description
1 polymer ?
#
loop_
_entity_poly.entity_id
_entity_poly.type
_entity_poly.pdbx_seq_one_letter_code
_entity_poly.pdbx_strand_id
1 'polypeptide(L)'
;MSSISINDVMALRNAVLDKNAALRNIASNPNSVAVSAAARGAAFDAAMNTALGTVDSPNSVSGVSGAAGVSQPGHAEPGGFASTFQTQLQKINAINARAGALTVAYERGEETDIAKVMLARQESSIAFEATLQVRNKVLSAYKDIMSMPV
;
A
#
# COMPACT_ATOMS: atom_id res chain seq x y z
N MET A 1 16.21 29.09 -14.36
CA MET A 1 16.96 27.82 -14.40
C MET A 1 17.73 27.72 -13.10
N SER A 2 17.21 26.97 -12.11
CA SER A 2 17.84 26.86 -10.78
C SER A 2 19.06 25.95 -10.89
N SER A 3 20.26 26.52 -10.77
CA SER A 3 21.51 25.78 -10.84
C SER A 3 21.68 24.94 -9.57
N ILE A 4 21.78 23.62 -9.74
CA ILE A 4 22.18 22.66 -8.70
C ILE A 4 23.50 23.16 -8.09
N SER A 5 23.47 23.57 -6.83
CA SER A 5 24.65 24.17 -6.19
C SER A 5 25.61 23.07 -5.73
N ILE A 6 26.92 23.33 -5.76
CA ILE A 6 27.96 22.38 -5.33
C ILE A 6 27.72 21.88 -3.89
N ASN A 7 27.09 22.73 -3.05
CA ASN A 7 26.69 22.41 -1.69
C ASN A 7 25.55 21.38 -1.64
N ASP A 8 24.59 21.42 -2.58
CA ASP A 8 23.51 20.42 -2.67
C ASP A 8 24.08 19.05 -3.06
N VAL A 9 25.11 19.03 -3.91
CA VAL A 9 25.80 17.80 -4.31
C VAL A 9 26.59 17.20 -3.14
N MET A 10 27.25 18.01 -2.31
CA MET A 10 27.92 17.53 -1.10
C MET A 10 26.92 17.09 -0.02
N ALA A 11 25.80 17.80 0.14
CA ALA A 11 24.73 17.41 1.05
C ALA A 11 24.08 16.08 0.61
N LEU A 12 23.82 15.91 -0.68
CA LEU A 12 23.32 14.66 -1.25
C LEU A 12 24.33 13.52 -1.09
N ARG A 13 25.64 13.79 -1.28
CA ARG A 13 26.69 12.79 -1.06
C ARG A 13 26.76 12.36 0.40
N ASN A 14 26.68 13.29 1.35
CA ASN A 14 26.65 12.96 2.78
C ASN A 14 25.36 12.20 3.16
N ALA A 15 24.20 12.59 2.63
CA ALA A 15 22.93 11.90 2.88
C ALA A 15 22.90 10.48 2.30
N VAL A 16 23.54 10.26 1.15
CA VAL A 16 23.68 8.92 0.56
C VAL A 16 24.65 8.05 1.37
N LEU A 17 25.74 8.63 1.87
CA LEU A 17 26.69 7.90 2.72
C LEU A 17 26.07 7.52 4.07
N ASP A 18 25.31 8.43 4.69
CA ASP A 18 24.59 8.17 5.94
C ASP A 18 23.52 7.08 5.75
N LYS A 19 22.76 7.16 4.65
CA LYS A 19 21.77 6.14 4.29
C LYS A 19 22.42 4.78 4.01
N ASN A 20 23.56 4.74 3.34
CA ASN A 20 24.30 3.49 3.11
C ASN A 20 24.90 2.91 4.40
N ALA A 21 25.33 3.76 5.35
CA ALA A 21 25.80 3.32 6.66
C ALA A 21 24.66 2.69 7.49
N ALA A 22 23.45 3.28 7.45
CA ALA A 22 22.26 2.73 8.09
C ALA A 22 21.88 1.36 7.50
N LEU A 23 21.90 1.22 6.17
CA LEU A 23 21.62 -0.05 5.50
C LEU A 23 22.66 -1.14 5.84
N ARG A 24 23.94 -0.75 6.02
CA ARG A 24 25.01 -1.68 6.41
C ARG A 24 24.88 -2.15 7.86
N ASN A 25 24.42 -1.30 8.78
CA ASN A 25 24.13 -1.68 10.16
C ASN A 25 22.91 -2.62 10.29
N ILE A 26 21.90 -2.44 9.43
CA ILE A 26 20.74 -3.35 9.35
C ILE A 26 21.17 -4.74 8.86
N ALA A 27 22.07 -4.79 7.89
CA ALA A 27 22.60 -6.04 7.37
C ALA A 27 23.56 -6.75 8.34
N SER A 28 24.34 -6.01 9.13
CA SER A 28 25.30 -6.60 10.09
C SER A 28 24.66 -7.04 11.40
N ASN A 29 23.47 -6.55 11.76
CA ASN A 29 22.79 -6.92 13.00
C ASN A 29 21.32 -7.37 12.77
N PRO A 30 21.09 -8.63 12.36
CA PRO A 30 19.77 -9.16 12.01
C PRO A 30 18.78 -9.18 13.18
N ASN A 31 19.26 -9.12 14.43
CA ASN A 31 18.42 -9.11 15.63
C ASN A 31 17.65 -7.78 15.81
N SER A 32 18.11 -6.68 15.18
CA SER A 32 17.44 -5.36 15.22
C SER A 32 16.20 -5.29 14.32
N VAL A 33 16.18 -6.07 13.23
CA VAL A 33 15.02 -6.21 12.34
C VAL A 33 13.93 -7.04 13.01
N ALA A 34 14.31 -8.10 13.73
CA ALA A 34 13.37 -8.95 14.46
C ALA A 34 12.64 -8.20 15.58
N VAL A 35 13.34 -7.39 16.38
CA VAL A 35 12.74 -6.62 17.49
C VAL A 35 11.82 -5.50 16.97
N SER A 36 12.20 -4.80 15.89
CA SER A 36 11.37 -3.73 15.32
C SER A 36 10.18 -4.25 14.51
N ALA A 37 10.28 -5.44 13.90
CA ALA A 37 9.16 -6.12 13.27
C ALA A 37 8.16 -6.67 14.31
N ALA A 38 8.64 -7.25 15.41
CA ALA A 38 7.79 -7.72 16.51
C ALA A 38 7.02 -6.58 17.19
N ALA A 39 7.67 -5.43 17.42
CA ALA A 39 7.02 -4.25 18.00
C ALA A 39 5.93 -3.65 17.08
N ARG A 40 6.15 -3.65 15.76
CA ARG A 40 5.15 -3.21 14.77
C ARG A 40 3.98 -4.18 14.66
N GLY A 41 4.21 -5.49 14.77
CA GLY A 41 3.16 -6.51 14.78
C GLY A 41 2.20 -6.34 15.95
N ALA A 42 2.71 -6.09 17.16
CA ALA A 42 1.89 -5.88 18.35
C ALA A 42 1.03 -4.61 18.28
N ALA A 43 1.57 -3.52 17.73
CA ALA A 43 0.81 -2.27 17.55
C ALA A 43 -0.31 -2.41 16.52
N PHE A 44 -0.08 -3.19 15.46
CA PHE A 44 -1.06 -3.48 14.43
C PHE A 44 -2.19 -4.38 14.96
N ASP A 45 -1.84 -5.41 15.73
CA ASP A 45 -2.81 -6.32 16.35
C ASP A 45 -3.75 -5.58 17.32
N ALA A 46 -3.19 -4.69 18.15
CA ALA A 46 -3.97 -3.83 19.06
C ALA A 46 -4.91 -2.85 18.32
N ALA A 47 -4.45 -2.27 17.21
CA ALA A 47 -5.27 -1.38 16.38
C ALA A 47 -6.43 -2.15 15.70
N MET A 48 -6.18 -3.39 15.29
CA MET A 48 -7.17 -4.23 14.61
C MET A 48 -8.25 -4.74 15.56
N ASN A 49 -7.90 -5.11 16.81
CA ASN A 49 -8.87 -5.44 17.84
C ASN A 49 -9.74 -4.22 18.23
N THR A 50 -9.15 -3.02 18.26
CA THR A 50 -9.88 -1.76 18.50
C THR A 50 -10.88 -1.47 17.38
N ALA A 51 -10.49 -1.68 16.12
CA ALA A 51 -11.36 -1.50 14.96
C ALA A 51 -12.51 -2.54 14.91
N LEU A 52 -12.24 -3.80 15.28
CA LEU A 52 -13.27 -4.84 15.36
C LEU A 52 -14.29 -4.54 16.48
N GLY A 53 -13.84 -4.07 17.64
CA GLY A 53 -14.72 -3.69 18.75
C GLY A 53 -15.65 -2.51 18.41
N THR A 54 -15.21 -1.59 17.54
CA THR A 54 -16.05 -0.49 17.07
C THR A 54 -17.10 -0.88 16.03
N VAL A 55 -16.94 -2.03 15.34
CA VAL A 55 -17.89 -2.52 14.33
C VAL A 55 -18.94 -3.45 14.93
N ASP A 56 -18.63 -4.12 16.05
CA ASP A 56 -19.54 -5.04 16.76
C ASP A 56 -20.49 -4.33 17.75
N SER A 57 -20.30 -3.03 18.02
CA SER A 57 -21.19 -2.25 18.91
C SER A 57 -22.31 -1.56 18.12
N PRO A 58 -23.58 -2.02 18.16
CA PRO A 58 -24.66 -1.50 17.32
C PRO A 58 -25.21 -0.11 17.74
N ASN A 59 -24.48 0.68 18.54
CA ASN A 59 -25.04 1.90 19.16
C ASN A 59 -24.17 3.17 19.06
N SER A 60 -23.38 3.32 17.99
CA SER A 60 -22.67 4.58 17.69
C SER A 60 -23.17 5.26 16.42
N VAL A 61 -24.49 5.25 16.20
CA VAL A 61 -25.16 6.16 15.25
C VAL A 61 -26.44 6.70 15.90
N SER A 62 -26.27 7.43 16.99
CA SER A 62 -27.34 8.27 17.53
C SER A 62 -27.41 9.56 16.69
N GLY A 63 -28.33 9.59 15.72
CA GLY A 63 -28.79 10.84 15.12
C GLY A 63 -29.07 10.81 13.62
N VAL A 64 -30.13 10.12 13.19
CA VAL A 64 -31.14 10.66 12.25
C VAL A 64 -32.28 9.64 12.10
N SER A 65 -33.40 9.91 12.77
CA SER A 65 -34.67 9.25 12.49
C SER A 65 -35.39 10.04 11.40
N GLY A 66 -35.72 9.39 10.28
CA GLY A 66 -36.58 10.00 9.26
C GLY A 66 -36.71 9.17 7.98
N ALA A 67 -37.92 8.63 7.79
CA ALA A 67 -38.56 8.21 6.55
C ALA A 67 -38.24 6.84 5.93
N ALA A 68 -39.32 6.10 5.73
CA ALA A 68 -39.43 4.79 5.15
C ALA A 68 -39.33 4.79 3.62
N GLY A 69 -38.79 3.69 3.09
CA GLY A 69 -39.20 3.09 1.82
C GLY A 69 -38.53 3.60 0.55
N VAL A 70 -37.41 2.97 0.15
CA VAL A 70 -37.17 2.59 -1.25
C VAL A 70 -36.46 1.24 -1.29
N SER A 71 -37.00 0.39 -2.15
CA SER A 71 -36.68 -1.01 -2.42
C SER A 71 -35.19 -1.32 -2.56
N GLN A 72 -34.83 -2.43 -1.93
CA GLN A 72 -33.57 -3.16 -2.00
C GLN A 72 -33.22 -3.56 -3.44
N PRO A 73 -32.09 -3.11 -4.01
CA PRO A 73 -31.40 -3.86 -5.05
C PRO A 73 -30.60 -5.00 -4.38
N GLY A 74 -30.64 -6.15 -5.03
CA GLY A 74 -30.01 -7.43 -4.69
C GLY A 74 -28.88 -7.45 -3.68
N HIS A 75 -29.02 -8.38 -2.72
CA HIS A 75 -27.98 -9.04 -1.94
C HIS A 75 -26.55 -8.69 -2.37
N ALA A 76 -25.92 -7.78 -1.61
CA ALA A 76 -24.47 -7.71 -1.56
C ALA A 76 -23.98 -9.04 -0.99
N GLU A 77 -23.30 -9.82 -1.82
CA GLU A 77 -22.51 -10.96 -1.36
C GLU A 77 -21.58 -10.53 -0.21
N PRO A 78 -21.22 -11.44 0.71
CA PRO A 78 -20.24 -11.18 1.74
C PRO A 78 -18.86 -10.97 1.09
N GLY A 79 -18.59 -9.74 0.67
CA GLY A 79 -17.41 -9.36 -0.10
C GLY A 79 -17.64 -8.13 -0.97
N GLY A 80 -17.97 -6.98 -0.38
CA GLY A 80 -18.19 -5.74 -1.11
C GLY A 80 -17.00 -5.30 -1.98
N PHE A 81 -17.25 -4.35 -2.90
CA PHE A 81 -16.22 -3.77 -3.77
C PHE A 81 -14.97 -3.33 -2.99
N ALA A 82 -15.14 -2.74 -1.80
CA ALA A 82 -14.05 -2.30 -0.94
C ALA A 82 -13.15 -3.45 -0.45
N SER A 83 -13.72 -4.58 0.00
CA SER A 83 -12.95 -5.75 0.43
C SER A 83 -12.23 -6.43 -0.72
N THR A 84 -12.88 -6.50 -1.89
CA THR A 84 -12.26 -7.02 -3.11
C THR A 84 -11.11 -6.11 -3.56
N PHE A 85 -11.33 -4.79 -3.60
CA PHE A 85 -10.30 -3.83 -3.95
C PHE A 85 -9.11 -3.87 -2.98
N GLN A 86 -9.36 -4.00 -1.68
CA GLN A 86 -8.32 -4.14 -0.67
C GLN A 86 -7.48 -5.42 -0.88
N THR A 87 -8.14 -6.53 -1.20
CA THR A 87 -7.47 -7.80 -1.55
C THR A 87 -6.61 -7.64 -2.80
N GLN A 88 -7.11 -6.95 -3.83
CA GLN A 88 -6.34 -6.71 -5.05
C GLN A 88 -5.14 -5.78 -4.78
N LEU A 89 -5.30 -4.75 -3.95
CA LEU A 89 -4.21 -3.86 -3.56
C LEU A 89 -3.09 -4.61 -2.82
N GLN A 90 -3.45 -5.57 -1.95
CA GLN A 90 -2.48 -6.46 -1.31
C GLN A 90 -1.74 -7.33 -2.34
N LYS A 91 -2.42 -7.85 -3.36
CA LYS A 91 -1.77 -8.60 -4.45
C LYS A 91 -0.80 -7.75 -5.24
N ILE A 92 -1.14 -6.50 -5.55
CA ILE A 92 -0.24 -5.58 -6.27
C ILE A 92 1.00 -5.28 -5.43
N ASN A 93 0.83 -5.11 -4.11
CA ASN A 93 1.96 -4.95 -3.19
C ASN A 93 2.89 -6.19 -3.22
N ALA A 94 2.31 -7.40 -3.22
CA ALA A 94 3.07 -8.64 -3.35
C ALA A 94 3.81 -8.76 -4.70
N ILE A 95 3.18 -8.37 -5.81
CA ILE A 95 3.81 -8.34 -7.14
C ILE A 95 5.00 -7.36 -7.14
N ASN A 96 4.84 -6.18 -6.54
CA ASN A 96 5.92 -5.20 -6.44
C ASN A 96 7.09 -5.71 -5.58
N ALA A 97 6.79 -6.30 -4.42
CA ALA A 97 7.78 -6.91 -3.55
C ALA A 97 8.54 -8.06 -4.24
N ARG A 98 7.83 -8.89 -5.02
CA ARG A 98 8.42 -9.97 -5.81
C ARG A 98 9.36 -9.43 -6.89
N ALA A 99 8.95 -8.39 -7.61
CA ALA A 99 9.79 -7.77 -8.63
C ALA A 99 11.08 -7.17 -8.01
N GLY A 100 10.97 -6.56 -6.83
CA GLY A 100 12.12 -6.09 -6.04
C GLY A 100 13.04 -7.23 -5.60
N ALA A 101 12.48 -8.30 -5.03
CA ALA A 101 13.23 -9.46 -4.58
C ALA A 101 13.98 -10.15 -5.74
N LEU A 102 13.34 -10.30 -6.90
CA LEU A 102 13.97 -10.85 -8.10
C LEU A 102 15.10 -9.95 -8.63
N THR A 103 14.92 -8.63 -8.55
CA THR A 103 15.99 -7.67 -8.92
C THR A 103 17.21 -7.87 -8.03
N VAL A 104 17.01 -7.95 -6.71
CA VAL A 104 18.09 -8.16 -5.74
C VAL A 104 18.74 -9.54 -5.89
N ALA A 105 17.95 -10.59 -6.10
CA ALA A 105 18.46 -11.94 -6.33
C ALA A 105 19.33 -12.03 -7.59
N TYR A 106 18.95 -11.29 -8.65
CA TYR A 106 19.75 -11.17 -9.86
C TYR A 106 21.04 -10.40 -9.64
N GLU A 107 21.00 -9.28 -8.93
CA GLU A 107 22.20 -8.51 -8.56
C GLU A 107 23.17 -9.31 -7.68
N ARG A 108 22.67 -10.23 -6.86
CA ARG A 108 23.47 -11.14 -6.02
C ARG A 108 23.97 -12.39 -6.76
N GLY A 109 23.51 -12.62 -7.99
CA GLY A 109 23.85 -13.82 -8.77
C GLY A 109 23.14 -15.10 -8.32
N GLU A 110 22.14 -15.00 -7.42
CA GLU A 110 21.31 -16.14 -6.98
C GLU A 110 20.29 -16.54 -8.06
N GLU A 111 19.81 -15.57 -8.85
CA GLU A 111 18.91 -15.79 -9.99
C GLU A 111 19.62 -15.31 -11.27
N THR A 112 19.94 -16.21 -12.20
CA THR A 112 20.64 -15.85 -13.45
C THR A 112 19.69 -15.44 -14.58
N ASP A 113 18.38 -15.65 -14.39
CA ASP A 113 17.37 -15.39 -15.41
C ASP A 113 16.91 -13.92 -15.40
N ILE A 114 17.55 -13.12 -16.27
CA ILE A 114 17.17 -11.73 -16.51
C ILE A 114 15.76 -11.58 -17.09
N ALA A 115 15.26 -12.57 -17.86
CA ALA A 115 13.95 -12.50 -18.48
C ALA A 115 12.84 -12.56 -17.41
N LYS A 116 13.02 -13.39 -16.38
CA LYS A 116 12.11 -13.47 -15.24
C LYS A 116 12.05 -12.17 -14.43
N VAL A 117 13.20 -11.52 -14.20
CA VAL A 117 13.27 -10.22 -13.54
C VAL A 117 12.53 -9.17 -14.36
N MET A 118 12.81 -9.10 -15.66
CA MET A 118 12.19 -8.12 -16.56
C MET A 118 10.68 -8.33 -16.67
N LEU A 119 10.23 -9.59 -16.76
CA LEU A 119 8.80 -9.92 -16.79
C LEU A 119 8.10 -9.48 -15.50
N ALA A 120 8.68 -9.77 -14.33
CA ALA A 120 8.11 -9.34 -13.05
C ALA A 120 8.05 -7.80 -12.91
N ARG A 121 9.05 -7.09 -13.45
CA ARG A 121 9.05 -5.60 -13.48
C ARG A 121 7.98 -5.05 -14.43
N GLN A 122 7.79 -5.69 -15.58
CA GLN A 122 6.74 -5.34 -16.54
C GLN A 122 5.35 -5.56 -15.93
N GLU A 123 5.14 -6.73 -15.30
CA GLU A 123 3.90 -7.10 -14.61
C GLU A 123 3.57 -6.10 -13.50
N SER A 124 4.55 -5.78 -12.63
CA SER A 124 4.33 -4.79 -11.56
C SER A 124 3.97 -3.40 -12.10
N SER A 125 4.50 -3.01 -13.24
CA SER A 125 4.22 -1.69 -13.84
C SER A 125 2.79 -1.63 -14.39
N ILE A 126 2.39 -2.65 -15.13
CA ILE A 126 1.03 -2.76 -15.70
C ILE A 126 -0.01 -2.85 -14.56
N ALA A 127 0.27 -3.65 -13.53
CA ALA A 127 -0.63 -3.80 -12.37
C ALA A 127 -0.80 -2.48 -11.60
N PHE A 128 0.28 -1.70 -11.43
CA PHE A 128 0.22 -0.40 -10.79
C PHE A 128 -0.61 0.61 -11.60
N GLU A 129 -0.40 0.65 -12.93
CA GLU A 129 -1.14 1.54 -13.82
C GLU A 129 -2.65 1.22 -13.82
N ALA A 130 -3.01 -0.06 -13.90
CA ALA A 130 -4.40 -0.50 -13.79
C ALA A 130 -5.05 -0.04 -12.47
N THR A 131 -4.30 -0.04 -11.38
CA THR A 131 -4.79 0.42 -10.07
C THR A 131 -5.04 1.92 -10.03
N LEU A 132 -4.18 2.71 -10.66
CA LEU A 132 -4.38 4.15 -10.80
C LEU A 132 -5.65 4.47 -11.60
N GLN A 133 -5.93 3.71 -12.65
CA GLN A 133 -7.15 3.87 -13.43
C GLN A 133 -8.40 3.61 -12.60
N VAL A 134 -8.41 2.51 -11.82
CA VAL A 134 -9.52 2.20 -10.91
C VAL A 134 -9.68 3.29 -9.85
N ARG A 135 -8.57 3.72 -9.23
CA ARG A 135 -8.57 4.81 -8.23
C ARG A 135 -9.20 6.08 -8.81
N ASN A 136 -8.76 6.52 -9.97
CA ASN A 136 -9.26 7.73 -10.61
C ASN A 136 -10.76 7.60 -10.94
N LYS A 137 -11.21 6.41 -11.37
CA LYS A 137 -12.62 6.16 -11.67
C LYS A 137 -13.49 6.20 -10.41
N VAL A 138 -13.04 5.60 -9.30
CA VAL A 138 -13.74 5.62 -8.01
C VAL A 138 -13.83 7.04 -7.45
N LEU A 139 -12.75 7.82 -7.51
CA LEU A 139 -12.75 9.22 -7.09
C LEU A 139 -13.70 10.08 -7.93
N SER A 140 -13.74 9.83 -9.25
CA SER A 140 -14.64 10.53 -10.16
C SER A 140 -16.10 10.20 -9.87
N ALA A 141 -16.43 8.92 -9.66
CA ALA A 141 -17.79 8.49 -9.33
C ALA A 141 -18.27 9.08 -7.99
N TYR A 142 -17.40 9.13 -6.99
CA TYR A 142 -17.71 9.79 -5.72
C TYR A 142 -17.99 11.28 -5.91
N LYS A 143 -17.14 11.97 -6.68
CA LYS A 143 -17.30 13.39 -6.98
C LYS A 143 -18.58 13.67 -7.78
N ASP A 144 -18.95 12.80 -8.71
CA ASP A 144 -20.17 12.91 -9.53
C ASP A 144 -21.43 12.83 -8.66
N ILE A 145 -21.50 11.85 -7.75
CA ILE A 145 -22.59 11.73 -6.76
C ILE A 145 -22.70 12.99 -5.89
N MET A 146 -21.57 13.58 -5.47
CA MET A 146 -21.57 14.83 -4.68
C MET A 146 -21.92 16.07 -5.50
N SER A 147 -21.68 16.06 -6.81
CA SER A 147 -21.89 17.23 -7.67
C SER A 147 -23.28 17.25 -8.31
N MET A 148 -24.06 16.17 -8.22
CA MET A 148 -25.48 16.20 -8.57
C MET A 148 -26.21 17.17 -7.61
N PRO A 149 -26.82 18.25 -8.12
CA PRO A 149 -27.73 19.04 -7.32
C PRO A 149 -28.95 18.18 -7.00
N VAL A 150 -29.32 18.15 -5.72
CA VAL A 150 -30.60 17.60 -5.25
C VAL A 150 -31.77 18.48 -5.68
#